data_AF-A0A2G1VWI1-F1
#
_entry.id   AF-A0A2G1VWI1-F1
#
_cell.length_a   1.000
_cell.length_b   1.000
_cell.length_c   1.000
_cell.angle_alpha   90.00
_cell.angle_beta   90.00
_cell.angle_gamma   90.00
#
_symmetry.space_group_name_H-M   'P 1'
#
loop_
_entity.id
_entity.type
_entity.pdbx_description
1 polymer ?
#
loop_
_entity_poly.entity_id
_entity_poly.type
_entity_poly.pdbx_seq_one_letter_code
_entity_poly.pdbx_strand_id
1 'polypeptide(L)'
;MKISILLFTILSCFDLNAQYSGYYTINANINKNINVNGSVSEYKTIKTIDYGALEIANAQNELNRLENLKYRDLRLKEIAIEISNNPLKAYEYGTLQSISSNTWDRNLLKDVRKKYGIKEFRIDYVVPNPQIFNVVSIHRLQSVSIEGINTDIIFYLPNYNSDNKEINSAQKEYEEVIVGKETEAIDDQNNSIKIFIHMKDLNRSTIYGFKGYKMTIAWEDAFEKGITDNYTFIDNNSGNGLSYFIKVRHYGDKDTIDFEKIEGRRYYLQPLIDKIISTAKAYVKY
;
A
#
# COMPACT_ATOMS: atom_id res chain seq x y z
N MET A 1 16.56 -40.32 -59.04
CA MET A 1 15.64 -39.16 -59.01
C MET A 1 15.45 -38.75 -57.55
N LYS A 2 15.51 -37.44 -57.26
CA LYS A 2 15.61 -36.75 -55.93
C LYS A 2 17.04 -36.79 -55.36
N ILE A 3 17.91 -35.79 -55.50
CA ILE A 3 17.87 -34.34 -55.19
C ILE A 3 17.69 -34.08 -53.68
N SER A 4 18.82 -33.79 -53.03
CA SER A 4 18.96 -33.19 -51.70
C SER A 4 18.27 -31.83 -51.63
N ILE A 5 17.76 -31.45 -50.45
CA ILE A 5 17.87 -30.08 -49.91
C ILE A 5 17.84 -30.17 -48.38
N LEU A 6 18.93 -29.69 -47.81
CA LEU A 6 19.14 -29.29 -46.42
C LEU A 6 18.25 -28.06 -46.15
N LEU A 7 17.27 -28.15 -45.26
CA LEU A 7 16.47 -26.98 -44.88
C LEU A 7 17.04 -26.38 -43.58
N PHE A 8 17.87 -25.35 -43.78
CA PHE A 8 18.26 -24.35 -42.80
C PHE A 8 17.00 -23.66 -42.25
N THR A 9 16.62 -23.91 -41.00
CA THR A 9 15.68 -23.03 -40.28
C THR A 9 16.47 -21.83 -39.78
N ILE A 10 16.35 -20.73 -40.53
CA ILE A 10 16.82 -19.41 -40.14
C ILE A 10 16.04 -18.98 -38.89
N LEU A 11 16.75 -18.93 -37.76
CA LEU A 11 16.34 -18.22 -36.56
C LEU A 11 16.31 -16.73 -36.91
N SER A 12 15.17 -16.22 -37.36
CA SER A 12 14.96 -14.78 -37.46
C SER A 12 14.73 -14.26 -36.04
N CYS A 13 15.78 -13.68 -35.46
CA CYS A 13 15.65 -12.74 -34.34
C CYS A 13 14.61 -11.69 -34.73
N PHE A 14 13.46 -11.71 -34.05
CA PHE A 14 12.64 -10.52 -33.98
C PHE A 14 13.36 -9.56 -33.06
N ASP A 15 13.96 -8.52 -33.65
CA ASP A 15 14.35 -7.32 -32.92
C ASP A 15 13.07 -6.68 -32.36
N LEU A 16 12.70 -7.09 -31.15
CA LEU A 16 11.79 -6.34 -30.31
C LEU A 16 12.52 -5.05 -29.95
N ASN A 17 12.20 -3.97 -30.69
CA ASN A 17 12.50 -2.62 -30.25
C ASN A 17 11.74 -2.38 -28.93
N ALA A 18 12.38 -2.69 -27.81
CA ALA A 18 11.91 -2.33 -26.50
C ALA A 18 12.01 -0.81 -26.37
N GLN A 19 10.87 -0.12 -26.41
CA GLN A 19 10.79 1.26 -25.96
C GLN A 19 10.83 1.27 -24.43
N TYR A 20 11.93 1.76 -23.88
CA TYR A 20 12.08 2.02 -22.46
C TYR A 20 11.23 3.23 -22.06
N SER A 21 10.52 3.14 -20.93
CA SER A 21 9.86 4.27 -20.29
C SER A 21 10.95 5.28 -19.85
N GLY A 22 10.99 6.46 -20.46
CA GLY A 22 12.00 7.49 -20.16
C GLY A 22 11.80 8.22 -18.83
N TYR A 23 10.85 7.77 -18.00
CA TYR A 23 10.35 8.51 -16.84
C TYR A 23 11.40 8.73 -15.74
N TYR A 24 12.34 7.79 -15.57
CA TYR A 24 13.50 7.94 -14.69
C TYR A 24 14.79 7.57 -15.40
N THR A 25 15.14 8.33 -16.45
CA THR A 25 16.49 8.24 -17.01
C THR A 25 17.45 8.86 -16.00
N ILE A 26 18.23 8.03 -15.31
CA ILE A 26 19.40 8.49 -14.57
C ILE A 26 20.28 9.23 -15.58
N ASN A 27 20.62 10.49 -15.28
CA ASN A 27 21.56 11.28 -16.08
C ASN A 27 22.96 10.61 -16.07
N ALA A 28 23.14 9.57 -16.88
CA ALA A 28 24.39 9.35 -17.58
C ALA A 28 24.37 10.33 -18.76
N ASN A 29 25.32 11.26 -18.76
CA ASN A 29 25.40 12.35 -19.72
C ASN A 29 25.53 11.80 -21.16
N ILE A 30 24.41 11.58 -21.85
CA ILE A 30 24.36 11.19 -23.26
C ILE A 30 23.64 12.30 -24.01
N ASN A 31 24.44 13.16 -24.66
CA ASN A 31 23.97 14.22 -25.54
C ASN A 31 23.25 13.60 -26.76
N LYS A 32 21.92 13.53 -26.73
CA LYS A 32 21.12 13.29 -27.93
C LYS A 32 19.87 14.16 -27.92
N ASN A 33 19.88 15.18 -28.77
CA ASN A 33 18.77 16.09 -29.00
C ASN A 33 17.64 15.34 -29.72
N ILE A 34 16.53 15.06 -29.03
CA ILE A 34 15.32 14.52 -29.65
C ILE A 34 14.14 15.38 -29.20
N ASN A 35 13.53 16.05 -30.17
CA ASN A 35 12.33 16.87 -29.98
C ASN A 35 11.10 15.96 -30.08
N VAL A 36 10.29 15.87 -29.03
CA VAL A 36 9.05 15.07 -29.03
C VAL A 36 7.88 15.93 -28.56
N ASN A 37 7.06 16.36 -29.52
CA ASN A 37 5.73 16.91 -29.29
C ASN A 37 4.72 15.78 -29.52
N GLY A 38 4.05 15.32 -28.46
CA GLY A 38 2.93 14.38 -28.57
C GLY A 38 2.40 13.96 -27.20
N SER A 39 1.19 14.41 -26.86
CA SER A 39 0.41 13.89 -25.74
C SER A 39 -0.17 12.53 -26.12
N VAL A 40 0.36 11.44 -25.55
CA VAL A 40 -0.20 10.09 -25.73
C VAL A 40 -0.61 9.55 -24.37
N SER A 41 -1.91 9.36 -24.17
CA SER A 41 -2.48 8.58 -23.07
C SER A 41 -2.26 7.09 -23.36
N GLU A 42 -1.18 6.51 -22.86
CA GLU A 42 -0.85 5.08 -23.00
C GLU A 42 -1.49 4.22 -21.91
N TYR A 43 -2.27 3.22 -22.32
CA TYR A 43 -2.61 2.06 -21.50
C TYR A 43 -1.36 1.18 -21.31
N LYS A 44 -0.54 1.46 -20.29
CA LYS A 44 0.58 0.59 -19.93
C LYS A 44 0.10 -0.59 -19.10
N THR A 45 0.09 -1.78 -19.72
CA THR A 45 -0.08 -3.05 -19.00
C THR A 45 1.11 -3.25 -18.05
N ILE A 46 0.84 -3.49 -16.75
CA ILE A 46 1.79 -3.60 -15.63
C ILE A 46 2.71 -4.83 -15.77
N LYS A 47 3.57 -4.89 -16.81
CA LYS A 47 4.57 -5.96 -17.01
C LYS A 47 5.99 -5.46 -17.28
N THR A 48 6.20 -4.15 -17.35
CA THR A 48 7.49 -3.51 -17.69
C THR A 48 7.88 -2.43 -16.69
N ILE A 49 7.50 -2.59 -15.42
CA ILE A 49 7.92 -1.69 -14.34
C ILE A 49 9.18 -2.29 -13.68
N ASP A 50 10.28 -1.53 -13.66
CA ASP A 50 11.48 -1.88 -12.90
C ASP A 50 11.32 -1.40 -11.46
N TYR A 51 10.78 -2.27 -10.61
CA TYR A 51 10.56 -1.97 -9.20
C TYR A 51 11.84 -1.60 -8.45
N GLY A 52 13.01 -2.14 -8.85
CA GLY A 52 14.29 -1.80 -8.24
C GLY A 52 14.70 -0.36 -8.54
N ALA A 53 14.53 0.07 -9.80
CA ALA A 53 14.77 1.47 -10.17
C ALA A 53 13.82 2.43 -9.44
N LEU A 54 12.54 2.07 -9.30
CA LEU A 54 11.55 2.87 -8.58
C LEU A 54 11.84 2.96 -7.07
N GLU A 55 12.29 1.86 -6.48
CA GLU A 55 12.72 1.83 -5.07
C GLU A 55 13.89 2.78 -4.83
N ILE A 56 14.92 2.71 -5.68
CA ILE A 56 16.10 3.59 -5.61
C ILE A 56 15.70 5.06 -5.79
N ALA A 57 14.82 5.36 -6.76
CA ALA A 57 14.33 6.72 -6.97
C ALA A 57 13.58 7.25 -5.74
N ASN A 58 12.72 6.43 -5.12
CA ASN A 58 12.01 6.80 -3.89
C ASN A 58 12.97 7.01 -2.72
N ALA A 59 13.95 6.13 -2.53
CA ALA A 59 14.98 6.27 -1.51
C ALA A 59 15.79 7.56 -1.69
N GLN A 60 16.18 7.90 -2.93
CA GLN A 60 16.91 9.12 -3.23
C GLN A 60 16.05 10.37 -3.01
N ASN A 61 14.78 10.35 -3.42
CA ASN A 61 13.84 11.45 -3.18
C ASN A 61 13.63 11.68 -1.67
N GLU A 62 13.51 10.59 -0.91
CA GLU A 62 13.38 10.65 0.55
C GLU A 62 14.67 11.19 1.20
N LEU A 63 15.85 10.73 0.75
CA LEU A 63 17.14 11.23 1.20
C LEU A 63 17.28 12.73 0.92
N ASN A 64 16.99 13.17 -0.31
CA ASN A 64 17.01 14.58 -0.70
C ASN A 64 16.07 15.42 0.18
N ARG A 65 14.85 14.92 0.44
CA ARG A 65 13.87 15.60 1.30
C ARG A 65 14.42 15.77 2.71
N LEU A 66 14.99 14.70 3.28
CA LEU A 66 15.52 14.68 4.63
C LEU A 66 16.80 15.54 4.74
N GLU A 67 17.74 15.45 3.82
CA GLU A 67 18.96 16.28 3.81
C GLU A 67 18.66 17.79 3.77
N ASN A 68 17.57 18.18 3.11
CA ASN A 68 17.12 19.57 3.05
C ASN A 68 16.43 20.05 4.34
N LEU A 69 16.12 19.16 5.29
CA LEU A 69 15.60 19.56 6.60
C LEU A 69 16.72 20.15 7.47
N LYS A 70 16.40 21.23 8.19
CA LYS A 70 17.31 21.78 9.20
C LYS A 70 17.23 20.94 10.48
N TYR A 71 18.24 20.11 10.70
CA TYR A 71 18.39 19.38 11.96
C TYR A 71 19.13 20.22 12.99
N ARG A 72 18.61 20.24 14.22
CA ARG A 72 19.31 20.80 15.38
C ARG A 72 20.32 19.81 15.98
N ASP A 73 20.16 18.53 15.67
CA ASP A 73 20.92 17.40 16.23
C ASP A 73 21.44 16.51 15.10
N LEU A 74 22.74 16.22 15.11
CA LEU A 74 23.40 15.34 14.15
C LEU A 74 22.84 13.91 14.20
N ARG A 75 22.45 13.42 15.39
CA ARG A 75 21.89 12.07 15.52
C ARG A 75 20.55 11.95 14.79
N LEU A 76 19.72 12.99 14.83
CA LEU A 76 18.46 13.01 14.09
C LEU A 76 18.69 12.99 12.57
N LYS A 77 19.74 13.66 12.10
CA LYS A 77 20.15 13.62 10.69
C LYS A 77 20.58 12.21 10.27
N GLU A 78 21.41 11.53 11.08
CA GLU A 78 21.84 10.16 10.80
C GLU A 78 20.66 9.19 10.75
N ILE A 79 19.74 9.25 11.73
CA ILE A 79 18.52 8.43 11.76
C ILE A 79 17.69 8.66 10.49
N ALA A 80 17.55 9.92 10.07
CA ALA A 80 16.82 10.26 8.85
C ALA A 80 17.45 9.63 7.60
N ILE A 81 18.78 9.71 7.45
CA ILE A 81 19.51 9.10 6.33
C ILE A 81 19.42 7.56 6.35
N GLU A 82 19.51 6.94 7.53
CA GLU A 82 19.31 5.49 7.66
C GLU A 82 17.90 5.08 7.23
N ILE A 83 16.88 5.86 7.61
CA ILE A 83 15.48 5.61 7.25
C ILE A 83 15.25 5.81 5.75
N SER A 84 15.80 6.84 5.12
CA SER A 84 15.61 7.06 3.67
C SER A 84 16.17 5.90 2.85
N ASN A 85 17.33 5.36 3.25
CA ASN A 85 17.95 4.24 2.56
C ASN A 85 17.28 2.89 2.89
N ASN A 86 16.68 2.77 4.07
CA ASN A 86 15.99 1.56 4.51
C ASN A 86 14.81 1.90 5.44
N PRO A 87 13.56 1.91 4.91
CA PRO A 87 12.37 2.22 5.68
C PRO A 87 12.16 1.35 6.92
N LEU A 88 12.68 0.11 6.96
CA LEU A 88 12.59 -0.74 8.15
C LEU A 88 13.27 -0.12 9.38
N LYS A 89 14.27 0.75 9.19
CA LYS A 89 14.90 1.47 10.31
C LYS A 89 13.92 2.37 11.05
N ALA A 90 12.87 2.84 10.39
CA ALA A 90 11.83 3.61 11.06
C ALA A 90 11.05 2.78 12.09
N TYR A 91 10.95 1.47 11.91
CA TYR A 91 10.39 0.56 12.91
C TYR A 91 11.32 0.42 14.11
N GLU A 92 12.63 0.24 13.88
CA GLU A 92 13.64 0.12 14.95
C GLU A 92 13.71 1.40 15.81
N TYR A 93 13.60 2.56 15.18
CA TYR A 93 13.55 3.86 15.84
C TYR A 93 12.12 4.32 16.20
N GLY A 94 11.15 3.41 16.09
CA GLY A 94 9.75 3.66 16.40
C GLY A 94 9.41 3.47 17.87
N THR A 95 8.15 3.71 18.21
CA THR A 95 7.63 3.54 19.58
C THR A 95 6.39 2.64 19.59
N LEU A 96 6.24 1.86 20.65
CA LEU A 96 5.04 1.05 20.83
C LEU A 96 3.87 1.95 21.23
N GLN A 97 2.75 1.82 20.54
CA GLN A 97 1.49 2.51 20.80
C GLN A 97 0.37 1.49 21.02
N SER A 98 -0.59 1.86 21.86
CA SER A 98 -1.78 1.06 22.12
C SER A 98 -3.06 1.84 21.81
N ILE A 99 -4.00 1.19 21.15
CA ILE A 99 -5.43 1.57 21.10
C ILE A 99 -6.12 0.68 22.13
N SER A 100 -6.77 1.25 23.15
CA SER A 100 -7.37 0.45 24.23
C SER A 100 -8.74 0.97 24.62
N SER A 101 -9.70 0.08 24.83
CA SER A 101 -11.03 0.43 25.34
C SER A 101 -10.97 1.16 26.69
N ASN A 102 -9.91 0.96 27.48
CA ASN A 102 -9.80 1.56 28.82
C ASN A 102 -9.56 3.07 28.80
N THR A 103 -9.13 3.63 27.66
CA THR A 103 -8.89 5.07 27.50
C THR A 103 -10.05 5.79 26.83
N TRP A 104 -11.14 5.09 26.49
CA TRP A 104 -12.26 5.62 25.70
C TRP A 104 -13.43 6.03 26.58
N ASP A 105 -14.20 7.01 26.11
CA ASP A 105 -15.43 7.44 26.78
C ASP A 105 -16.47 6.31 26.86
N ARG A 106 -17.21 6.28 27.98
CA ARG A 106 -18.20 5.21 28.25
C ARG A 106 -19.36 5.19 27.26
N ASN A 107 -19.79 6.35 26.73
CA ASN A 107 -20.86 6.37 25.73
C ASN A 107 -20.36 5.88 24.39
N LEU A 108 -19.16 6.30 23.97
CA LEU A 108 -18.51 5.78 22.76
C LEU A 108 -18.36 4.25 22.83
N LEU A 109 -17.97 3.69 23.98
CA LEU A 109 -17.85 2.25 24.16
C LEU A 109 -19.18 1.49 24.04
N LYS A 110 -20.33 2.11 24.38
CA LYS A 110 -21.65 1.49 24.16
C LYS A 110 -21.93 1.32 22.68
N ASP A 111 -21.62 2.35 21.88
CA ASP A 111 -21.80 2.30 20.43
C ASP A 111 -20.85 1.30 19.78
N VAL A 112 -19.59 1.25 20.24
CA VAL A 112 -18.61 0.25 19.79
C VAL A 112 -19.09 -1.16 20.08
N ARG A 113 -19.57 -1.45 21.30
CA ARG A 113 -20.12 -2.77 21.67
C ARG A 113 -21.26 -3.19 20.75
N LYS A 114 -22.19 -2.27 20.47
CA LYS A 114 -23.34 -2.53 19.60
C LYS A 114 -22.92 -2.76 18.15
N LYS A 115 -21.96 -1.99 17.64
CA LYS A 115 -21.54 -2.02 16.23
C LYS A 115 -20.59 -3.17 15.91
N TYR A 116 -19.65 -3.46 16.80
CA TYR A 116 -18.54 -4.40 16.56
C TYR A 116 -18.65 -5.69 17.37
N GLY A 117 -19.62 -5.81 18.29
CA GLY A 117 -19.78 -7.02 19.11
C GLY A 117 -18.67 -7.26 20.15
N ILE A 118 -17.81 -6.27 20.41
CA ILE A 118 -16.67 -6.39 21.33
C ILE A 118 -16.92 -5.64 22.64
N LYS A 119 -16.61 -6.26 23.79
CA LYS A 119 -16.77 -5.67 25.13
C LYS A 119 -15.55 -4.87 25.57
N GLU A 120 -14.36 -5.43 25.35
CA GLU A 120 -13.06 -4.85 25.68
C GLU A 120 -12.08 -5.17 24.54
N PHE A 121 -11.17 -4.25 24.25
CA PHE A 121 -10.16 -4.45 23.21
C PHE A 121 -8.86 -3.70 23.53
N ARG A 122 -7.75 -4.24 23.05
CA ARG A 122 -6.45 -3.58 23.01
C ARG A 122 -5.71 -3.98 21.73
N ILE A 123 -5.25 -3.01 20.96
CA ILE A 123 -4.38 -3.22 19.80
C ILE A 123 -3.06 -2.53 20.08
N ASP A 124 -1.97 -3.30 20.07
CA ASP A 124 -0.59 -2.83 20.21
C ASP A 124 0.10 -2.86 18.84
N TYR A 125 0.72 -1.75 18.44
CA TYR A 125 1.46 -1.66 17.18
C TYR A 125 2.62 -0.67 17.33
N VAL A 126 3.62 -0.77 16.45
CA VAL A 126 4.72 0.20 16.43
C VAL A 126 4.34 1.38 15.54
N VAL A 127 4.40 2.58 16.11
CA VAL A 127 4.42 3.84 15.38
C VAL A 127 5.84 4.03 14.86
N PRO A 128 6.07 4.05 13.53
CA PRO A 128 7.39 4.29 12.98
C PRO A 128 7.90 5.68 13.34
N ASN A 129 9.21 5.86 13.21
CA ASN A 129 9.84 7.15 13.46
C ASN A 129 9.19 8.29 12.63
N PRO A 130 8.95 9.48 13.23
CA PRO A 130 8.21 10.57 12.59
C PRO A 130 8.89 11.19 11.38
N GLN A 131 10.15 10.84 11.09
CA GLN A 131 10.78 11.24 9.82
C GLN A 131 10.03 10.67 8.61
N ILE A 132 9.34 9.53 8.72
CA ILE A 132 8.64 8.89 7.59
C ILE A 132 7.12 8.80 7.77
N PHE A 133 6.62 8.57 8.99
CA PHE A 133 5.19 8.44 9.28
C PHE A 133 4.78 9.31 10.48
N ASN A 134 3.76 10.13 10.29
CA ASN A 134 3.13 10.90 11.36
C ASN A 134 1.88 10.20 11.87
N VAL A 135 1.57 10.38 13.16
CA VAL A 135 0.32 9.93 13.76
C VAL A 135 -0.75 11.00 13.50
N VAL A 136 -1.70 10.72 12.61
CA VAL A 136 -2.85 11.62 12.35
C VAL A 136 -3.95 11.37 13.37
N SER A 137 -4.14 10.10 13.74
CA SER A 137 -4.99 9.70 14.87
C SER A 137 -4.44 8.41 15.46
N ILE A 138 -4.95 7.99 16.62
CA ILE A 138 -4.55 6.71 17.24
C ILE A 138 -4.83 5.49 16.34
N HIS A 139 -5.62 5.65 15.28
CA HIS A 139 -5.93 4.60 14.30
C HIS A 139 -5.25 4.80 12.95
N ARG A 140 -4.62 5.96 12.70
CA ARG A 140 -4.15 6.34 11.37
C ARG A 140 -2.74 6.91 11.42
N LEU A 141 -1.84 6.23 10.71
CA LEU A 141 -0.51 6.72 10.39
C LEU A 141 -0.51 7.26 8.97
N GLN A 142 0.19 8.37 8.72
CA GLN A 142 0.30 8.96 7.40
C GLN A 142 1.74 9.32 7.04
N SER A 143 2.14 8.99 5.82
CA SER A 143 3.35 9.46 5.17
C SER A 143 2.95 10.26 3.93
N VAL A 144 3.64 11.36 3.64
CA VAL A 144 3.44 12.15 2.41
C VAL A 144 4.77 12.29 1.72
N SER A 145 4.87 11.81 0.47
CA SER A 145 6.10 11.93 -0.32
C SER A 145 6.29 13.36 -0.83
N ILE A 146 7.50 13.68 -1.30
CA ILE A 146 7.79 14.99 -1.92
C ILE A 146 6.99 15.23 -3.20
N GLU A 147 6.60 14.15 -3.88
CA GLU A 147 5.78 14.19 -5.10
C GLU A 147 4.28 14.30 -4.79
N GLY A 148 3.88 14.33 -3.51
CA GLY A 148 2.47 14.46 -3.13
C GLY A 148 1.70 13.14 -3.00
N ILE A 149 2.41 11.99 -2.94
CA ILE A 149 1.77 10.69 -2.72
C ILE A 149 1.53 10.51 -1.22
N ASN A 150 0.26 10.42 -0.84
CA ASN A 150 -0.17 10.08 0.50
C ASN A 150 -0.10 8.57 0.70
N THR A 151 0.40 8.12 1.84
CA THR A 151 0.34 6.73 2.30
C THR A 151 -0.29 6.69 3.67
N ASP A 152 -1.46 6.07 3.80
CA ASP A 152 -2.16 5.89 5.07
C ASP A 152 -2.11 4.43 5.51
N ILE A 153 -1.87 4.18 6.80
CA ILE A 153 -2.09 2.89 7.47
C ILE A 153 -3.22 3.08 8.47
N ILE A 154 -4.33 2.37 8.30
CA ILE A 154 -5.56 2.53 9.09
C ILE A 154 -5.89 1.24 9.82
N PHE A 155 -5.85 1.29 11.15
CA PHE A 155 -6.18 0.19 12.05
C PHE A 155 -7.66 0.24 12.43
N TYR A 156 -8.45 -0.69 11.91
CA TYR A 156 -9.85 -0.85 12.30
C TYR A 156 -9.97 -1.70 13.56
N LEU A 157 -11.03 -1.43 14.34
CA LEU A 157 -11.36 -2.29 15.47
C LEU A 157 -11.77 -3.69 14.98
N PRO A 158 -11.42 -4.75 15.73
CA PRO A 158 -11.89 -6.10 15.43
C PRO A 158 -13.42 -6.17 15.48
N ASN A 159 -14.01 -7.00 14.64
CA ASN A 159 -15.46 -7.17 14.58
C ASN A 159 -15.85 -8.61 14.88
N TYR A 160 -16.56 -8.81 15.99
CA TYR A 160 -17.10 -10.08 16.43
C TYR A 160 -18.46 -10.34 15.78
N ASN A 161 -18.61 -11.53 15.21
CA ASN A 161 -19.83 -11.95 14.52
C ASN A 161 -20.96 -12.32 15.50
N SER A 162 -21.48 -11.33 16.20
CA SER A 162 -22.54 -11.49 17.20
C SER A 162 -23.79 -12.19 16.63
N ASP A 163 -24.09 -11.94 15.35
CA ASP A 163 -25.26 -12.47 14.66
C ASP A 163 -25.06 -13.89 14.09
N ASN A 164 -23.85 -14.46 14.20
CA ASN A 164 -23.48 -15.75 13.62
C ASN A 164 -23.80 -15.86 12.12
N LYS A 165 -23.57 -14.77 11.37
CA LYS A 165 -23.74 -14.72 9.92
C LYS A 165 -22.51 -15.27 9.22
N GLU A 166 -22.66 -15.76 7.99
CA GLU A 166 -21.51 -16.10 7.16
C GLU A 166 -20.63 -14.86 6.98
N ILE A 167 -19.37 -14.94 7.42
CA ILE A 167 -18.40 -13.87 7.20
C ILE A 167 -17.81 -14.08 5.81
N ASN A 168 -17.99 -13.10 4.92
CA ASN A 168 -17.37 -13.16 3.60
C ASN A 168 -15.85 -13.31 3.75
N SER A 169 -15.28 -14.31 3.07
CA SER A 169 -13.84 -14.46 3.02
C SER A 169 -13.24 -13.38 2.12
N ALA A 170 -11.97 -13.03 2.36
CA ALA A 170 -11.23 -12.14 1.46
C ALA A 170 -11.20 -12.67 0.00
N GLN A 171 -11.35 -13.98 -0.20
CA GLN A 171 -11.46 -14.59 -1.53
C GLN A 171 -12.79 -14.26 -2.20
N LYS A 172 -13.90 -14.33 -1.46
CA LYS A 172 -15.23 -13.97 -1.97
C LYS A 172 -15.31 -12.48 -2.29
N GLU A 173 -14.81 -11.63 -1.40
CA GLU A 173 -14.69 -10.18 -1.64
C GLU A 173 -13.84 -9.90 -2.90
N TYR A 174 -12.71 -10.61 -3.05
CA TYR A 174 -11.87 -10.51 -4.24
C TYR A 174 -12.61 -10.91 -5.52
N GLU A 175 -13.40 -11.98 -5.50
CA GLU A 175 -14.18 -12.45 -6.66
C GLU A 175 -15.26 -11.44 -7.08
N GLU A 176 -15.91 -10.78 -6.11
CA GLU A 176 -16.96 -9.78 -6.33
C GLU A 176 -16.43 -8.48 -6.99
N VAL A 177 -15.15 -8.12 -6.80
CA VAL A 177 -14.55 -6.93 -7.43
C VAL A 177 -14.37 -7.14 -8.93
N ILE A 178 -14.94 -6.25 -9.75
CA ILE A 178 -14.85 -6.33 -11.23
C ILE A 178 -13.86 -5.30 -11.76
N VAL A 179 -12.80 -5.77 -12.42
CA VAL A 179 -11.80 -4.91 -13.09
C VAL A 179 -12.38 -4.34 -14.39
N GLY A 180 -12.03 -3.09 -14.71
CA GLY A 180 -12.47 -2.39 -15.91
C GLY A 180 -13.87 -1.80 -15.82
N LYS A 181 -14.41 -1.67 -14.60
CA LYS A 181 -15.77 -1.16 -14.36
C LYS A 181 -15.76 -0.09 -13.27
N GLU A 182 -16.65 0.89 -13.43
CA GLU A 182 -17.04 1.83 -12.37
C GLU A 182 -17.94 1.13 -11.35
N THR A 183 -17.64 1.29 -10.07
CA THR A 183 -18.42 0.77 -8.94
C THR A 183 -18.59 1.85 -7.89
N GLU A 184 -19.65 1.73 -7.10
CA GLU A 184 -19.79 2.52 -5.88
C GLU A 184 -18.90 1.93 -4.79
N ALA A 185 -18.21 2.80 -4.06
CA ALA A 185 -17.41 2.48 -2.90
C ALA A 185 -17.69 3.49 -1.79
N ILE A 186 -17.41 3.12 -0.55
CA ILE A 186 -17.57 4.00 0.60
C ILE A 186 -16.20 4.58 0.97
N ASP A 187 -16.11 5.91 1.01
CA ASP A 187 -14.91 6.60 1.47
C ASP A 187 -14.74 6.52 3.01
N ASP A 188 -13.63 7.02 3.53
CA ASP A 188 -13.38 7.01 4.98
C ASP A 188 -14.30 7.96 5.78
N GLN A 189 -15.03 8.84 5.10
CA GLN A 189 -16.04 9.74 5.67
C GLN A 189 -17.46 9.15 5.57
N ASN A 190 -17.58 7.91 5.09
CA ASN A 190 -18.82 7.19 4.90
C ASN A 190 -19.73 7.77 3.78
N ASN A 191 -19.13 8.45 2.80
CA ASN A 191 -19.81 8.90 1.58
C ASN A 191 -19.69 7.84 0.48
N SER A 192 -20.74 7.72 -0.34
CA SER A 192 -20.66 6.93 -1.57
C SER A 192 -19.89 7.72 -2.62
N ILE A 193 -18.81 7.12 -3.10
CA ILE A 193 -17.97 7.61 -4.18
C ILE A 193 -18.00 6.62 -5.33
N LYS A 194 -17.77 7.11 -6.53
CA LYS A 194 -17.61 6.26 -7.72
C LYS A 194 -16.14 6.05 -8.00
N ILE A 195 -15.73 4.81 -8.10
CA ILE A 195 -14.35 4.43 -8.40
C ILE A 195 -14.32 3.51 -9.63
N PHE A 196 -13.32 3.68 -10.48
CA PHE A 196 -13.01 2.77 -11.57
C PHE A 196 -11.86 1.86 -11.17
N ILE A 197 -12.05 0.55 -11.28
CA ILE A 197 -11.05 -0.44 -10.85
C ILE A 197 -10.14 -0.82 -12.02
N HIS A 198 -8.85 -0.54 -11.88
CA HIS A 198 -7.81 -0.86 -12.88
C HIS A 198 -7.22 -2.25 -12.69
N MET A 199 -7.08 -2.68 -11.44
CA MET A 199 -6.42 -3.93 -11.09
C MET A 199 -6.95 -4.44 -9.76
N LYS A 200 -6.97 -5.77 -9.61
CA LYS A 200 -7.06 -6.44 -8.31
C LYS A 200 -6.02 -7.56 -8.23
N ASP A 201 -5.55 -7.84 -7.02
CA ASP A 201 -4.68 -8.99 -6.73
C ASP A 201 -4.95 -9.51 -5.30
N LEU A 202 -4.69 -10.79 -5.04
CA LEU A 202 -4.92 -11.43 -3.74
C LEU A 202 -3.74 -12.30 -3.34
N ASN A 203 -3.09 -11.94 -2.24
CA ASN A 203 -1.93 -12.66 -1.71
C ASN A 203 -2.14 -13.10 -0.27
N ARG A 204 -1.36 -14.09 0.18
CA ARG A 204 -1.26 -14.44 1.60
C ARG A 204 -0.41 -13.41 2.33
N SER A 205 -0.81 -13.07 3.55
CA SER A 205 -0.05 -12.16 4.41
C SER A 205 -0.09 -12.60 5.88
N THR A 206 0.78 -12.02 6.70
CA THR A 206 0.76 -12.22 8.16
C THR A 206 0.25 -10.96 8.84
N ILE A 207 -0.82 -11.08 9.61
CA ILE A 207 -1.60 -9.97 10.18
C ILE A 207 -1.82 -10.29 11.65
N TYR A 208 -1.40 -9.40 12.54
CA TYR A 208 -1.41 -9.64 14.00
C TYR A 208 -0.73 -10.96 14.43
N GLY A 209 0.29 -11.41 13.68
CA GLY A 209 0.97 -12.69 13.87
C GLY A 209 0.27 -13.91 13.26
N PHE A 210 -0.90 -13.77 12.66
CA PHE A 210 -1.69 -14.87 12.08
C PHE A 210 -1.69 -14.83 10.55
N LYS A 211 -1.94 -15.98 9.91
CA LYS A 211 -2.06 -16.06 8.44
C LYS A 211 -3.41 -15.54 7.99
N GLY A 212 -3.41 -14.56 7.10
CA GLY A 212 -4.59 -14.01 6.45
C GLY A 212 -4.33 -13.68 5.00
N TYR A 213 -5.00 -12.65 4.50
CA TYR A 213 -4.94 -12.21 3.10
C TYR A 213 -4.65 -10.72 2.98
N LYS A 214 -3.95 -10.36 1.91
CA LYS A 214 -3.79 -8.99 1.43
C LYS A 214 -4.45 -8.89 0.05
N MET A 215 -5.57 -8.18 -0.03
CA MET A 215 -6.22 -7.85 -1.30
C MET A 215 -5.73 -6.48 -1.76
N THR A 216 -5.09 -6.42 -2.92
CA THR A 216 -4.64 -5.18 -3.56
C THR A 216 -5.69 -4.74 -4.56
N ILE A 217 -6.05 -3.46 -4.57
CA ILE A 217 -6.95 -2.86 -5.57
C ILE A 217 -6.33 -1.55 -6.07
N ALA A 218 -6.10 -1.43 -7.37
CA ALA A 218 -5.77 -0.15 -8.00
C ALA A 218 -7.06 0.49 -8.54
N TRP A 219 -7.29 1.75 -8.17
CA TRP A 219 -8.51 2.46 -8.46
C TRP A 219 -8.23 3.91 -8.85
N GLU A 220 -9.17 4.54 -9.54
CA GLU A 220 -9.23 5.98 -9.76
C GLU A 220 -10.65 6.50 -9.50
N ASP A 221 -10.76 7.70 -8.96
CA ASP A 221 -12.04 8.40 -8.83
C ASP A 221 -12.01 9.76 -9.58
N ALA A 222 -12.95 10.65 -9.26
CA ALA A 222 -13.02 11.96 -9.90
C ALA A 222 -11.81 12.86 -9.63
N PHE A 223 -11.02 12.63 -8.57
CA PHE A 223 -9.96 13.51 -8.09
C PHE A 223 -8.62 12.78 -7.91
N GLU A 224 -8.63 11.52 -7.51
CA GLU A 224 -7.46 10.78 -7.06
C GLU A 224 -7.27 9.47 -7.82
N LYS A 225 -6.00 9.05 -7.90
CA LYS A 225 -5.62 7.67 -8.21
C LYS A 225 -5.03 7.04 -6.98
N GLY A 226 -5.31 5.76 -6.76
CA GLY A 226 -4.82 5.06 -5.59
C GLY A 226 -4.63 3.56 -5.77
N ILE A 227 -3.80 3.01 -4.89
CA ILE A 227 -3.62 1.58 -4.68
C ILE A 227 -3.91 1.31 -3.21
N THR A 228 -4.83 0.39 -2.96
CA THR A 228 -5.26 0.01 -1.61
C THR A 228 -4.96 -1.45 -1.33
N ASP A 229 -4.21 -1.70 -0.27
CA ASP A 229 -3.96 -3.00 0.30
C ASP A 229 -4.86 -3.22 1.51
N ASN A 230 -5.82 -4.12 1.37
CA ASN A 230 -6.76 -4.54 2.40
C ASN A 230 -6.24 -5.83 3.06
N TYR A 231 -5.77 -5.71 4.29
CA TYR A 231 -5.25 -6.82 5.09
C TYR A 231 -6.36 -7.37 5.98
N THR A 232 -6.78 -8.61 5.72
CA THR A 232 -7.88 -9.27 6.43
C THR A 232 -7.44 -10.59 7.03
N PHE A 233 -7.81 -10.81 8.30
CA PHE A 233 -7.69 -12.10 8.98
C PHE A 233 -8.99 -12.40 9.72
N ILE A 234 -9.44 -13.66 9.66
CA ILE A 234 -10.64 -14.13 10.37
C ILE A 234 -10.21 -15.28 11.29
N ASP A 235 -10.41 -15.09 12.58
CA ASP A 235 -10.27 -16.14 13.58
C ASP A 235 -11.60 -16.85 13.79
N ASN A 236 -11.76 -17.99 13.12
CA ASN A 236 -12.94 -18.85 13.23
C ASN A 236 -12.97 -19.68 14.54
N ASN A 237 -11.89 -19.69 15.32
CA ASN A 237 -11.85 -20.43 16.58
C ASN A 237 -12.41 -19.60 17.76
N SER A 238 -12.58 -18.30 17.57
CA SER A 238 -13.14 -17.39 18.56
C SER A 238 -14.66 -17.28 18.45
N GLY A 239 -15.39 -18.18 19.10
CA GLY A 239 -16.85 -18.14 19.16
C GLY A 239 -17.50 -18.21 17.78
N ASN A 240 -18.31 -17.21 17.43
CA ASN A 240 -18.97 -17.11 16.12
C ASN A 240 -18.06 -16.54 15.01
N GLY A 241 -16.78 -16.29 15.30
CA GLY A 241 -15.80 -15.71 14.40
C GLY A 241 -15.47 -14.26 14.75
N LEU A 242 -14.17 -13.95 14.70
CA LEU A 242 -13.63 -12.62 14.95
C LEU A 242 -12.82 -12.16 13.73
N SER A 243 -13.24 -11.06 13.12
CA SER A 243 -12.58 -10.49 11.93
C SER A 243 -11.68 -9.31 12.30
N TYR A 244 -10.54 -9.24 11.63
CA TYR A 244 -9.53 -8.21 11.77
C TYR A 244 -9.26 -7.58 10.41
N PHE A 245 -9.17 -6.26 10.38
CA PHE A 245 -9.00 -5.50 9.16
C PHE A 245 -8.01 -4.34 9.35
N ILE A 246 -7.03 -4.22 8.46
CA ILE A 246 -6.15 -3.07 8.34
C ILE A 246 -6.17 -2.63 6.87
N LYS A 247 -6.36 -1.34 6.64
CA LYS A 247 -6.34 -0.75 5.30
C LYS A 247 -5.05 0.05 5.13
N VAL A 248 -4.35 -0.17 4.03
CA VAL A 248 -3.22 0.64 3.60
C VAL A 248 -3.56 1.28 2.26
N ARG A 249 -3.42 2.60 2.13
CA ARG A 249 -3.74 3.32 0.89
C ARG A 249 -2.57 4.17 0.45
N HIS A 250 -2.17 4.03 -0.80
CA HIS A 250 -1.24 4.93 -1.48
C HIS A 250 -2.03 5.69 -2.54
N TYR A 251 -2.09 7.01 -2.47
CA TYR A 251 -2.94 7.79 -3.37
C TYR A 251 -2.41 9.22 -3.56
N GLY A 252 -2.83 9.85 -4.65
CA GLY A 252 -2.49 11.23 -4.95
C GLY A 252 -3.40 11.81 -6.03
N ASP A 253 -3.23 13.10 -6.29
CA ASP A 253 -3.97 13.83 -7.31
C ASP A 253 -3.78 13.17 -8.68
N LYS A 254 -4.90 12.79 -9.31
CA LYS A 254 -4.90 12.01 -10.57
C LYS A 254 -4.28 12.78 -11.74
N ASP A 255 -4.24 14.10 -11.68
CA ASP A 255 -3.73 14.96 -12.75
C ASP A 255 -2.20 15.09 -12.69
N THR A 256 -1.58 14.73 -11.55
CA THR A 256 -0.13 14.86 -11.34
C THR A 256 0.57 13.54 -11.00
N ILE A 257 -0.18 12.54 -10.56
CA ILE A 257 0.33 11.24 -10.10
C ILE A 257 -0.24 10.10 -10.95
N ASP A 258 0.66 9.25 -11.44
CA ASP A 258 0.31 8.02 -12.14
C ASP A 258 0.52 6.77 -11.25
N PHE A 259 0.06 5.61 -11.73
CA PHE A 259 0.22 4.34 -11.01
C PHE A 259 1.68 3.89 -10.86
N GLU A 260 2.58 4.31 -11.74
CA GLU A 260 4.00 3.95 -11.67
C GLU A 260 4.65 4.58 -10.44
N LYS A 261 4.40 5.88 -10.22
CA LYS A 261 4.80 6.59 -9.01
C LYS A 261 4.22 5.98 -7.74
N ILE A 262 2.91 5.70 -7.75
CA ILE A 262 2.20 5.11 -6.60
C ILE A 262 2.82 3.76 -6.25
N GLU A 263 3.08 2.91 -7.24
CA GLU A 263 3.71 1.61 -6.97
C GLU A 263 5.15 1.73 -6.52
N GLY A 264 5.92 2.69 -7.03
CA GLY A 264 7.26 2.96 -6.51
C GLY A 264 7.24 3.28 -5.02
N ARG A 265 6.31 4.15 -4.60
CA ARG A 265 6.16 4.50 -3.17
C ARG A 265 5.66 3.33 -2.34
N ARG A 266 4.69 2.58 -2.84
CA ARG A 266 4.17 1.37 -2.18
C ARG A 266 5.26 0.35 -1.98
N TYR A 267 6.00 0.01 -3.03
CA TYR A 267 7.09 -0.96 -2.98
C TYR A 267 8.18 -0.55 -1.98
N TYR A 268 8.60 0.72 -2.01
CA TYR A 268 9.57 1.27 -1.05
C TYR A 268 9.11 1.13 0.41
N LEU A 269 7.85 1.45 0.72
CA LEU A 269 7.33 1.37 2.09
C LEU A 269 6.87 -0.03 2.51
N GLN A 270 6.71 -0.96 1.56
CA GLN A 270 6.12 -2.27 1.79
C GLN A 270 6.79 -3.06 2.93
N PRO A 271 8.13 -3.15 3.02
CA PRO A 271 8.79 -3.91 4.09
C PRO A 271 8.45 -3.37 5.49
N LEU A 272 8.42 -2.04 5.64
CA LEU A 272 8.05 -1.38 6.88
C LEU A 272 6.58 -1.65 7.23
N ILE A 273 5.68 -1.47 6.28
CA ILE A 273 4.23 -1.66 6.46
C ILE A 273 3.93 -3.11 6.87
N ASP A 274 4.47 -4.09 6.15
CA ASP A 274 4.29 -5.50 6.48
C ASP A 274 4.87 -5.84 7.85
N LYS A 275 6.00 -5.24 8.23
CA LYS A 275 6.57 -5.43 9.58
C LYS A 275 5.61 -4.92 10.65
N ILE A 276 5.07 -3.71 10.51
CA ILE A 276 4.11 -3.12 11.47
C ILE A 276 2.88 -4.00 11.61
N ILE A 277 2.29 -4.42 10.49
CA ILE A 277 1.05 -5.20 10.47
C ILE A 277 1.25 -6.61 11.04
N SER A 278 2.36 -7.26 10.68
CA SER A 278 2.63 -8.63 11.10
C SER A 278 3.02 -8.76 12.58
N THR A 279 3.65 -7.74 13.17
CA THR A 279 4.07 -7.76 14.58
C THR A 279 3.08 -7.11 15.54
N ALA A 280 2.07 -6.40 15.03
CA ALA A 280 0.99 -5.88 15.83
C ALA A 280 0.31 -7.01 16.63
N LYS A 281 -0.33 -6.66 17.74
CA LYS A 281 -1.06 -7.63 18.58
C LYS A 281 -2.43 -7.08 18.89
N ALA A 282 -3.45 -7.94 18.81
CA ALA A 282 -4.80 -7.60 19.19
C ALA A 282 -5.29 -8.53 20.30
N TYR A 283 -5.88 -7.92 21.32
CA TYR A 283 -6.51 -8.60 22.45
C TYR A 283 -7.97 -8.16 22.45
N VAL A 284 -8.89 -9.13 22.43
CA VAL A 284 -10.32 -8.85 22.30
C VAL A 284 -11.10 -9.73 23.26
N LYS A 285 -12.11 -9.15 23.90
CA LYS A 285 -13.12 -9.85 24.68
C LYS A 285 -14.49 -9.50 24.12
N TYR A 286 -15.28 -10.52 23.82
CA TYR A 286 -16.61 -10.42 23.20
C TYR A 286 -17.71 -10.92 24.14
#